data_AF-A0A9D1LAL3-F1
#
_entry.id   AF-A0A9D1LAL3-F1
#
_cell.length_a   1.000
_cell.length_b   1.000
_cell.length_c   1.000
_cell.angle_alpha   90.00
_cell.angle_beta   90.00
_cell.angle_gamma   90.00
#
_symmetry.space_group_name_H-M   'P 1'
#
loop_
_entity.id
_entity.type
_entity.pdbx_description
1 polymer ?
#
loop_
_entity_poly.entity_id
_entity_poly.type
_entity_poly.pdbx_seq_one_letter_code
_entity_poly.pdbx_strand_id
1 'polypeptide(L)' 'MQFIVDRFEGDYIIAEYTDQEGKQRFAKLERVLLPEAKEGDVAELSVSREATQERTKRIRRLMDELFE' A
#
# COMPACT_ATOMS: atom_id res chain seq x y z
N MET A 1 -3.43 -0.44 -8.87
CA MET A 1 -3.10 -1.84 -9.25
C MET A 1 -3.97 -2.73 -8.41
N GLN A 2 -4.62 -3.72 -9.02
CA GLN A 2 -5.44 -4.69 -8.30
C GLN A 2 -4.63 -5.94 -7.98
N PHE A 3 -4.96 -6.58 -6.86
CA PHE A 3 -4.44 -7.87 -6.43
C PHE A 3 -5.52 -8.65 -5.69
N ILE A 4 -5.33 -9.94 -5.56
CA ILE A 4 -6.23 -10.87 -4.88
C ILE A 4 -5.56 -11.34 -3.60
N VAL A 5 -6.30 -11.41 -2.50
CA VAL A 5 -5.84 -12.06 -1.27
C VAL A 5 -5.90 -13.57 -1.47
N ASP A 6 -4.77 -14.20 -1.75
CA ASP A 6 -4.70 -15.65 -2.05
C ASP A 6 -4.79 -16.51 -0.78
N ARG A 7 -4.05 -16.16 0.28
CA ARG A 7 -4.10 -16.85 1.59
C ARG A 7 -3.54 -16.00 2.72
N PHE A 8 -3.79 -16.44 3.96
CA PHE A 8 -3.13 -15.89 5.16
C PHE A 8 -2.05 -16.84 5.69
N GLU A 9 -0.90 -16.28 6.05
CA GLU A 9 0.21 -17.00 6.68
C GLU A 9 0.63 -16.28 7.97
N GLY A 10 0.05 -16.67 9.11
CA GLY A 10 0.26 -16.00 10.39
C GLY A 10 -0.19 -14.54 10.33
N ASP A 11 0.74 -13.61 10.53
CA ASP A 11 0.52 -12.16 10.51
C ASP A 11 0.60 -11.55 9.10
N TYR A 12 0.67 -12.39 8.06
CA TYR A 12 0.85 -11.95 6.68
C TYR A 12 -0.29 -12.36 5.76
N ILE A 13 -0.50 -11.52 4.75
CA ILE A 13 -1.32 -11.78 3.57
C ILE A 13 -0.37 -12.13 2.43
N ILE A 14 -0.67 -13.22 1.73
CA ILE A 14 -0.07 -13.50 0.43
C ILE A 14 -1.03 -12.97 -0.62
N ALA A 15 -0.58 -11.96 -1.36
CA ALA A 15 -1.34 -11.28 -2.39
C ALA A 15 -0.88 -11.72 -3.77
N GLU A 16 -1.81 -12.20 -4.59
CA GLU A 16 -1.57 -12.56 -5.98
C GLU A 16 -1.88 -11.36 -6.90
N TYR A 17 -0.99 -11.07 -7.85
CA TYR A 17 -1.21 -10.00 -8.82
C TYR A 17 -0.49 -10.28 -10.14
N THR A 18 -0.94 -9.61 -11.19
CA THR A 18 -0.28 -9.63 -12.50
C THR A 18 0.63 -8.41 -12.61
N ASP A 19 1.92 -8.63 -12.86
CA ASP A 19 2.88 -7.53 -13.06
C ASP A 19 2.72 -6.87 -14.45
N GLN A 20 3.51 -5.83 -14.70
CA GLN A 20 3.44 -5.07 -15.96
C GLN A 20 3.87 -5.89 -17.19
N GLU A 21 4.56 -7.01 -16.99
CA GLU A 21 4.96 -7.94 -18.05
C GLU A 21 3.89 -9.03 -18.29
N GLY A 22 2.76 -8.97 -17.59
CA GLY A 22 1.69 -9.95 -17.69
C GLY A 22 1.96 -11.25 -16.93
N LYS A 23 2.96 -11.28 -16.03
CA LYS A 23 3.31 -12.47 -15.24
C LYS A 23 2.60 -12.46 -13.90
N GLN A 24 2.10 -13.62 -13.51
CA GLN A 24 1.51 -13.84 -12.18
C GLN A 24 2.61 -13.84 -11.13
N ARG A 25 2.43 -13.04 -10.09
CA ARG A 25 3.38 -12.80 -9.00
C ARG A 25 2.66 -12.87 -7.66
N PHE A 26 3.45 -13.04 -6.61
CA PHE A 26 2.98 -13.01 -5.23
C PHE A 26 3.76 -11.96 -4.45
N ALA A 27 3.06 -11.21 -3.61
CA ALA A 27 3.62 -10.28 -2.65
C ALA A 27 3.21 -10.68 -1.24
N LYS A 28 4.12 -10.51 -0.28
CA LYS A 28 3.84 -10.68 1.14
C LYS A 28 3.54 -9.32 1.73
N LEU A 29 2.34 -9.16 2.29
CA LEU A 29 1.86 -7.92 2.92
C LEU A 29 1.60 -8.18 4.40
N GLU A 30 1.91 -7.20 5.25
CA GLU A 30 1.53 -7.25 6.66
C GLU A 30 0.00 -7.20 6.79
N ARG A 31 -0.60 -8.14 7.54
CA ARG A 31 -2.06 -8.25 7.68
C ARG A 31 -2.70 -6.97 8.23
N VAL A 32 -1.96 -6.23 9.05
CA VAL A 32 -2.41 -4.96 9.65
C VAL A 32 -2.70 -3.86 8.61
N LEU A 33 -2.18 -3.98 7.38
CA LEU A 33 -2.44 -3.03 6.30
C LEU A 33 -3.86 -3.18 5.72
N LEU A 34 -4.47 -4.36 5.87
CA LEU A 34 -5.78 -4.71 5.33
C LEU A 34 -6.56 -5.55 6.36
N PRO A 35 -6.94 -4.97 7.51
CA PRO A 35 -7.49 -5.73 8.63
C PRO A 35 -8.83 -6.41 8.34
N GLU A 36 -9.63 -5.82 7.45
CA GLU A 36 -10.96 -6.32 7.08
C GLU A 36 -10.95 -7.31 5.89
N ALA A 37 -9.78 -7.52 5.26
CA ALA A 37 -9.69 -8.37 4.08
C ALA A 37 -9.84 -9.85 4.42
N LYS A 38 -10.41 -10.62 3.49
CA LYS A 38 -10.60 -12.06 3.55
C LYS A 38 -9.97 -12.74 2.34
N GLU A 39 -9.78 -14.05 2.45
CA GLU A 39 -9.26 -14.86 1.35
C GLU A 39 -10.23 -14.81 0.17
N GLY A 40 -9.70 -14.55 -1.02
CA GLY A 40 -10.45 -14.31 -2.25
C GLY A 40 -10.86 -12.85 -2.50
N ASP A 41 -10.67 -11.92 -1.55
CA ASP A 41 -11.00 -10.51 -1.77
C ASP A 41 -10.08 -9.88 -2.84
N VAL A 42 -10.66 -9.01 -3.66
CA VAL A 42 -9.93 -8.16 -4.60
C VAL A 42 -9.69 -6.80 -3.96
N ALA A 43 -8.42 -6.41 -3.84
CA ALA A 43 -8.02 -5.13 -3.27
C ALA A 43 -7.23 -4.28 -4.27
N GLU A 44 -7.20 -2.96 -4.05
CA GLU A 44 -6.46 -2.02 -4.88
C GLU A 44 -5.37 -1.29 -4.08
N LEU A 45 -4.19 -1.19 -4.68
CA LEU A 45 -3.08 -0.39 -4.19
C LEU A 45 -2.78 0.75 -5.16
N SER A 46 -2.63 1.97 -4.62
CA SER A 46 -2.26 3.16 -5.38
C SER A 46 -1.37 4.10 -4.57
N VAL A 47 -0.65 4.99 -5.27
CA VAL A 47 0.17 6.04 -4.67
C VAL A 47 -0.55 7.37 -4.81
N SER A 48 -0.93 7.98 -3.68
CA SER A 48 -1.54 9.32 -3.69
C SER A 48 -0.47 10.41 -3.85
N ARG A 49 -0.41 11.01 -5.04
CA ARG A 49 0.49 12.14 -5.33
C ARG A 49 0.06 13.41 -4.59
N GLU A 50 -1.23 13.63 -4.43
CA GLU A 50 -1.79 14.76 -3.70
C GLU A 50 -1.40 14.70 -2.21
N ALA A 51 -1.67 13.58 -1.52
CA ALA A 51 -1.29 13.42 -0.13
C ALA A 51 0.23 13.54 0.08
N THR A 52 1.02 13.08 -0.89
CA THR A 52 2.49 13.25 -0.88
C THR A 52 2.89 14.73 -0.96
N GLN A 53 2.23 15.52 -1.81
CA GLN A 53 2.49 16.96 -1.93
C GLN A 53 2.10 17.70 -0.64
N GLU A 54 0.93 17.41 -0.07
CA GLU A 54 0.49 18.02 1.18
C GLU A 54 1.43 17.69 2.35
N ARG A 55 1.88 16.43 2.44
CA ARG A 55 2.92 16.04 3.40
C ARG A 55 4.21 16.85 3.21
N THR A 56 4.64 17.05 1.96
CA THR A 56 5.86 17.83 1.65
C THR A 56 5.70 19.30 2.05
N LYS A 57 4.54 19.91 1.76
CA LYS A 57 4.25 21.29 2.19
C LYS A 57 4.26 21.43 3.69
N ARG A 58 3.63 20.49 4.42
CA ARG A 58 3.62 20.50 5.89
C ARG A 58 5.03 20.43 6.48
N ILE A 59 5.90 19.57 5.94
CA ILE A 59 7.29 19.46 6.40
C ILE A 59 8.04 20.78 6.16
N ARG A 60 7.88 21.41 4.99
CA ARG A 60 8.53 22.70 4.71
C ARG A 60 8.12 23.78 5.70
N ARG A 61 6.82 23.91 5.99
CA ARG A 61 6.33 24.86 7.00
C ARG A 61 6.95 24.65 8.38
N LEU A 62 7.05 23.39 8.83
CA LEU A 62 7.69 23.06 10.11
C LEU A 62 9.19 23.41 10.13
N MET A 63 9.86 23.35 8.96
CA MET A 63 11.24 23.82 8.86
C MET A 63 11.30 25.33 8.93
N ASP A 64 10.46 26.04 8.17
CA ASP A 64 10.43 27.50 8.16
C ASP A 64 10.18 28.06 9.59
N GLU A 65 9.23 27.48 10.33
CA GLU A 65 8.94 27.83 11.74
C GLU A 65 10.11 27.59 12.72
N LEU A 66 11.02 26.67 12.41
CA LEU A 66 12.17 26.36 13.28
C LEU A 66 13.35 27.32 13.06
N PHE A 67 13.43 27.93 11.88
CA PHE A 67 14.53 28.81 11.47
C PHE A 67 14.15 30.30 11.42
N GLU A 68 12.91 30.66 11.77
CA GLU A 68 12.49 32.00 12.22
C GLU A 68 12.78 32.23 13.71
#